data_AF-W8U562-F1
#
_entry.id   AF-W8U562-F1
#
_cell.length_a   1.000
_cell.length_b   1.000
_cell.length_c   1.000
_cell.angle_alpha   90.00
_cell.angle_beta   90.00
_cell.angle_gamma   90.00
#
_symmetry.space_group_name_H-M   'P 1'
#
loop_
_entity.id
_entity.type
_entity.pdbx_description
1 polymer ?
#
loop_
_entity_poly.entity_id
_entity_poly.type
_entity_poly.pdbx_seq_one_letter_code
_entity_poly.pdbx_strand_id
1 'polypeptide(L)'
;MKNQRKSIEPNLYAASTIIVILVFAFVTLLKGPAFADEMTYEIPSMNVVADVGKDGSVHVVENLEYYFSGEGHGIYRSLGTSGSEGIEILKLSTADSQGETVFTRNDSGQEGTYQLFQEGDNITLKIFKNTTDSGRIFRIEYLVKGAAKKI
;
A
#
# COMPACT_ATOMS: atom_id res chain seq x y z
N MET A 1 40.08 67.83 -3.70
CA MET A 1 40.03 66.38 -3.40
C MET A 1 38.91 65.76 -4.24
N LYS A 2 39.24 65.17 -5.41
CA LYS A 2 38.24 64.54 -6.29
C LYS A 2 38.06 63.08 -5.84
N ASN A 3 36.90 62.78 -5.28
CA ASN A 3 36.52 61.46 -4.82
C ASN A 3 36.13 60.62 -6.04
N GLN A 4 36.97 59.66 -6.44
CA GLN A 4 36.66 58.75 -7.54
C GLN A 4 35.73 57.64 -7.04
N ARG A 5 34.44 57.71 -7.41
CA ARG A 5 33.55 56.55 -7.31
C ARG A 5 33.94 55.57 -8.41
N LYS A 6 34.57 54.46 -8.03
CA LYS A 6 34.84 53.32 -8.92
C LYS A 6 33.49 52.73 -9.35
N SER A 7 33.14 52.81 -10.64
CA SER A 7 31.94 52.11 -11.13
C SER A 7 32.22 50.61 -11.05
N ILE A 8 31.35 49.90 -10.34
CA ILE A 8 31.41 48.44 -10.25
C ILE A 8 30.62 47.93 -11.45
N GLU A 9 31.30 47.67 -12.57
CA GLU A 9 30.73 46.94 -13.70
C GLU A 9 30.47 45.50 -13.25
N PRO A 10 29.23 44.98 -13.28
CA PRO A 10 28.95 43.60 -12.88
C PRO A 10 29.67 42.64 -13.83
N ASN A 11 30.42 41.69 -13.28
CA ASN A 11 31.07 40.65 -14.07
C ASN A 11 30.00 39.80 -14.78
N LEU A 12 30.17 39.62 -16.09
CA LEU A 12 29.24 38.86 -16.95
C LEU A 12 28.91 37.46 -16.38
N TYR A 13 29.86 36.85 -15.66
CA TYR A 13 29.67 35.58 -14.97
C TYR A 13 28.75 35.68 -13.74
N ALA A 14 28.80 36.72 -12.91
CA ALA A 14 27.84 36.83 -11.80
C ALA A 14 26.45 37.20 -12.29
N ALA A 15 26.33 37.98 -13.37
CA ALA A 15 25.04 38.21 -14.02
C ALA A 15 24.41 36.88 -14.47
N SER A 16 25.18 35.99 -15.11
CA SER A 16 24.73 34.65 -15.50
C SER A 16 24.40 33.77 -14.29
N THR A 17 25.20 33.77 -13.23
CA THR A 17 24.92 33.00 -12.00
C THR A 17 23.64 33.48 -11.31
N ILE A 18 23.41 34.79 -11.25
CA ILE A 18 22.19 35.38 -10.69
C ILE A 18 20.97 34.95 -11.51
N ILE A 19 21.06 34.94 -12.84
CA ILE A 19 19.98 34.47 -13.71
C ILE A 19 19.66 32.98 -13.44
N VAL A 20 20.68 32.12 -13.30
CA VAL A 20 20.46 30.70 -13.00
C VAL A 20 19.77 30.53 -11.63
N ILE A 21 20.19 31.29 -10.62
CA ILE A 21 19.55 31.27 -9.29
C ILE A 21 18.10 31.75 -9.37
N LEU A 22 17.83 32.82 -10.13
CA LEU A 22 16.48 33.36 -10.33
C LEU A 22 15.58 32.39 -11.08
N VAL A 23 16.08 31.70 -12.11
CA VAL A 23 15.34 30.65 -12.83
C VAL A 23 15.03 29.48 -11.88
N PHE A 24 16.01 29.04 -11.09
CA PHE A 24 15.79 27.95 -10.14
C PHE A 24 14.78 28.34 -9.05
N ALA A 25 14.85 29.58 -8.53
CA ALA A 25 13.88 30.13 -7.59
C ALA A 25 12.48 30.30 -8.21
N PHE A 26 12.41 30.65 -9.49
CA PHE A 26 11.14 30.75 -10.20
C PHE A 26 10.48 29.38 -10.40
N VAL A 27 11.25 28.34 -10.71
CA VAL A 27 10.75 26.96 -10.86
C VAL A 27 10.18 26.43 -9.54
N THR A 28 10.76 26.77 -8.38
CA THR A 28 10.22 26.34 -7.07
C THR A 28 8.91 27.04 -6.70
N LEU A 29 8.64 28.22 -7.26
CA LEU A 29 7.37 28.96 -7.09
C LEU A 29 6.23 28.39 -7.97
N LEU A 30 6.54 27.58 -8.98
CA LEU A 30 5.54 26.92 -9.83
C LEU A 30 4.94 25.64 -9.20
N LYS A 31 5.20 25.37 -7.92
CA LYS A 31 4.56 24.27 -7.20
C LYS A 31 3.07 24.57 -6.99
N GLY A 32 2.24 24.14 -7.95
CA GLY A 32 0.80 24.10 -7.79
C GLY A 32 0.37 23.16 -6.66
N PRO A 33 -0.88 23.25 -6.18
CA PRO A 33 -1.40 22.29 -5.21
C PRO A 33 -1.28 20.88 -5.79
N ALA A 34 -0.54 20.01 -5.10
CA ALA A 34 -0.60 18.58 -5.34
C ALA A 34 -1.91 18.08 -4.72
N PHE A 35 -2.95 17.91 -5.54
CA PHE A 35 -4.12 17.16 -5.15
C PHE A 35 -3.70 15.68 -5.14
N ALA A 36 -3.39 15.17 -3.95
CA ALA A 36 -3.48 13.73 -3.76
C ALA A 36 -4.97 13.42 -3.74
N ASP A 37 -5.48 12.71 -4.75
CA ASP A 37 -6.80 12.12 -4.62
C ASP A 37 -6.77 11.23 -3.38
N GLU A 38 -7.59 11.57 -2.39
CA GLU A 38 -7.66 10.82 -1.16
C GLU A 38 -8.38 9.50 -1.46
N MET A 39 -7.60 8.41 -1.54
CA MET A 39 -8.16 7.08 -1.64
C MET A 39 -8.94 6.79 -0.36
N THR A 40 -10.25 6.63 -0.50
CA THR A 40 -11.12 6.16 0.57
C THR A 40 -11.68 4.78 0.23
N TYR A 41 -12.08 4.04 1.25
CA TYR A 41 -12.70 2.75 1.04
C TYR A 41 -13.74 2.45 2.11
N GLU A 42 -14.71 1.64 1.74
CA GLU A 42 -15.66 1.00 2.62
C GLU A 42 -15.48 -0.52 2.55
N ILE A 43 -15.89 -1.22 3.60
CA ILE A 43 -15.97 -2.69 3.61
C ILE A 43 -17.44 -3.07 3.82
N PRO A 44 -18.26 -3.11 2.76
CA PRO A 44 -19.70 -3.35 2.89
C PRO A 44 -20.03 -4.70 3.50
N SER A 45 -19.20 -5.72 3.25
CA SER A 45 -19.40 -7.05 3.80
C SER A 45 -18.09 -7.79 4.06
N MET A 46 -18.11 -8.62 5.11
CA MET A 46 -17.03 -9.54 5.44
C MET A 46 -17.66 -10.86 5.88
N ASN A 47 -17.40 -11.93 5.11
CA ASN A 47 -17.85 -13.27 5.42
C ASN A 47 -16.64 -14.13 5.83
N VAL A 48 -16.70 -14.71 7.03
CA VAL A 48 -15.64 -15.55 7.57
C VAL A 48 -16.19 -16.92 7.91
N VAL A 49 -15.57 -17.97 7.36
CA VAL A 49 -15.84 -19.37 7.69
C VAL A 49 -14.58 -19.93 8.34
N ALA A 50 -14.72 -20.60 9.48
CA ALA A 50 -13.62 -21.17 10.23
C ALA A 50 -13.95 -22.61 10.64
N ASP A 51 -13.19 -23.56 10.11
CA ASP A 51 -13.37 -24.99 10.33
C ASP A 51 -12.24 -25.54 11.20
N VAL A 52 -12.61 -26.05 12.38
CA VAL A 52 -11.63 -26.58 13.36
C VAL A 52 -11.28 -28.02 13.02
N GLY A 53 -10.01 -28.25 12.71
CA GLY A 53 -9.41 -29.54 12.48
C GLY A 53 -9.27 -30.37 13.77
N LYS A 54 -9.20 -31.70 13.61
CA LYS A 54 -9.02 -32.63 14.74
C LYS A 54 -7.69 -32.44 15.48
N ASP A 55 -6.70 -31.88 14.79
CA ASP A 55 -5.36 -31.58 15.32
C ASP A 55 -5.27 -30.21 15.99
N GLY A 56 -6.39 -29.48 16.09
CA GLY A 56 -6.43 -28.14 16.68
C GLY A 56 -6.02 -27.02 15.73
N SER A 57 -5.70 -27.32 14.47
CA SER A 57 -5.59 -26.30 13.43
C SER A 57 -6.97 -25.76 13.05
N VAL A 58 -7.03 -24.54 12.52
CA VAL A 58 -8.26 -23.92 12.03
C VAL A 58 -8.06 -23.51 10.59
N HIS A 59 -8.83 -24.09 9.67
CA HIS A 59 -8.88 -23.65 8.28
C HIS A 59 -9.84 -22.47 8.21
N VAL A 60 -9.37 -21.33 7.71
CA VAL A 60 -10.14 -20.09 7.66
C VAL A 60 -10.24 -19.59 6.24
N VAL A 61 -11.44 -19.15 5.90
CA VAL A 61 -11.80 -18.56 4.63
C VAL A 61 -12.46 -17.21 4.90
N GLU A 62 -11.82 -16.14 4.47
CA GLU A 62 -12.38 -14.78 4.50
C GLU A 62 -12.74 -14.32 3.09
N ASN A 63 -13.94 -13.78 2.91
CA ASN A 63 -14.32 -13.01 1.74
C ASN A 63 -14.61 -11.58 2.20
N LEU A 64 -13.75 -10.65 1.79
CA LEU A 64 -13.78 -9.24 2.16
C LEU A 64 -14.23 -8.42 0.95
N GLU A 65 -15.43 -7.87 0.99
CA GLU A 65 -15.93 -6.97 -0.03
C GLU A 65 -15.47 -5.55 0.31
N TYR A 66 -14.73 -4.93 -0.61
CA TYR A 66 -14.31 -3.54 -0.54
C TYR A 66 -15.02 -2.74 -1.62
N TYR A 67 -15.33 -1.48 -1.32
CA TYR A 67 -15.67 -0.47 -2.31
C TYR A 67 -14.66 0.67 -2.19
N PHE A 68 -13.93 0.93 -3.28
CA PHE A 68 -12.90 1.98 -3.32
C PHE A 68 -13.44 3.22 -4.03
N SER A 69 -13.09 4.39 -3.51
CA SER A 69 -13.29 5.69 -4.18
C SER A 69 -11.92 6.36 -4.32
N GLY A 70 -11.55 6.68 -5.55
CA GLY A 70 -10.21 7.13 -5.94
C GLY A 70 -9.28 6.01 -6.39
N GLU A 71 -8.06 6.39 -6.77
CA GLU A 71 -7.02 5.46 -7.20
C GLU A 71 -6.24 4.88 -6.00
N GLY A 72 -6.11 3.56 -5.98
CA GLY A 72 -5.43 2.84 -4.92
C GLY A 72 -4.59 1.69 -5.44
N HIS A 73 -3.64 1.26 -4.61
CA HIS A 73 -2.69 0.20 -4.96
C HIS A 73 -2.70 -0.94 -3.92
N GLY A 74 -3.90 -1.48 -3.69
CA GLY A 74 -4.08 -2.67 -2.87
C GLY A 74 -4.69 -2.45 -1.49
N ILE A 75 -4.59 -3.49 -0.65
CA ILE A 75 -5.10 -3.48 0.73
C ILE A 75 -4.09 -4.06 1.71
N TYR A 76 -4.30 -3.74 2.99
CA TYR A 76 -3.65 -4.40 4.11
C TYR A 76 -4.66 -5.28 4.86
N ARG A 77 -4.26 -6.49 5.25
CA ARG A 77 -5.05 -7.37 6.12
C ARG A 77 -4.15 -7.98 7.19
N SER A 78 -4.40 -7.65 8.46
CA SER A 78 -3.66 -8.20 9.60
C SER A 78 -4.36 -9.42 10.21
N LEU A 79 -3.64 -10.53 10.32
CA LEU A 79 -4.11 -11.78 10.91
C LEU A 79 -3.43 -11.98 12.26
N GLY A 80 -4.21 -12.09 13.33
CA GLY A 80 -3.70 -12.29 14.68
C GLY A 80 -3.12 -13.69 14.87
N THR A 81 -1.94 -13.78 15.46
CA THR A 81 -1.23 -15.03 15.74
C THR A 81 -1.25 -15.41 17.23
N SER A 82 -1.79 -14.57 18.11
CA SER A 82 -1.82 -14.83 19.56
C SER A 82 -2.49 -16.17 19.87
N GLY A 83 -1.81 -17.01 20.67
CA GLY A 83 -2.31 -18.32 21.06
C GLY A 83 -2.21 -19.41 19.98
N SER A 84 -1.74 -19.08 18.78
CA SER A 84 -1.46 -20.03 17.69
C SER A 84 0.03 -20.37 17.58
N GLU A 85 0.34 -21.41 16.83
CA GLU A 85 1.70 -21.82 16.44
C GLU A 85 2.14 -21.17 15.11
N GLY A 86 1.31 -20.29 14.54
CA GLY A 86 1.57 -19.57 13.30
C GLY A 86 0.44 -19.70 12.28
N ILE A 87 0.54 -18.92 11.21
CA ILE A 87 -0.43 -18.90 10.11
C ILE A 87 0.26 -19.24 8.80
N GLU A 88 -0.38 -20.06 7.99
CA GLU A 88 0.02 -20.41 6.63
C GLU A 88 -1.03 -19.91 5.64
N ILE A 89 -0.63 -19.04 4.71
CA ILE A 89 -1.53 -18.57 3.63
C ILE A 89 -1.61 -19.66 2.57
N LEU A 90 -2.81 -20.19 2.33
CA LEU A 90 -3.07 -21.27 1.38
C LEU A 90 -3.43 -20.72 0.00
N LYS A 91 -4.33 -19.72 -0.05
CA LYS A 91 -4.74 -19.06 -1.29
C LYS A 91 -5.11 -17.62 -1.01
N LEU A 92 -4.70 -16.75 -1.92
CA LEU A 92 -5.19 -15.37 -1.97
C LEU A 92 -5.68 -15.11 -3.38
N SER A 93 -6.93 -14.66 -3.52
CA SER A 93 -7.51 -14.35 -4.82
C SER A 93 -8.50 -13.19 -4.78
N THR A 94 -8.82 -12.67 -5.96
CA THR A 94 -9.94 -11.75 -6.19
C THR A 94 -10.72 -12.23 -7.40
N ALA A 95 -12.02 -11.98 -7.43
CA ALA A 95 -12.85 -12.23 -8.60
C ALA A 95 -13.47 -10.93 -9.09
N ASP A 96 -13.49 -10.75 -10.42
CA ASP A 96 -14.23 -9.70 -11.10
C ASP A 96 -14.89 -10.26 -12.37
N SER A 97 -15.42 -9.39 -13.24
CA SER A 97 -16.06 -9.81 -14.50
C SER A 97 -15.13 -10.54 -15.48
N GLN A 98 -13.81 -10.42 -15.34
CA GLN A 98 -12.79 -11.10 -16.15
C GLN A 98 -12.42 -12.48 -15.58
N GLY A 99 -12.86 -12.81 -14.36
CA GLY A 99 -12.61 -14.10 -13.71
C GLY A 99 -11.82 -13.99 -12.40
N GLU A 100 -11.29 -15.12 -11.93
CA GLU A 100 -10.47 -15.17 -10.72
C GLU A 100 -9.01 -14.80 -11.03
N THR A 101 -8.46 -13.85 -10.28
CA THR A 101 -7.03 -13.57 -10.23
C THR A 101 -6.45 -14.12 -8.93
N VAL A 102 -5.46 -15.00 -9.01
CA VAL A 102 -4.72 -15.53 -7.86
C VAL A 102 -3.45 -14.72 -7.64
N PHE A 103 -3.18 -14.35 -6.40
CA PHE A 103 -2.01 -13.57 -6.04
C PHE A 103 -0.80 -14.47 -5.76
N THR A 104 0.39 -14.00 -6.15
CA THR A 104 1.65 -14.70 -5.90
C THR A 104 2.45 -14.02 -4.80
N ARG A 105 2.99 -14.79 -3.86
CA ARG A 105 3.88 -14.25 -2.82
C ARG A 105 5.22 -13.88 -3.42
N ASN A 106 5.62 -12.62 -3.32
CA ASN A 106 6.97 -12.14 -3.60
C ASN A 106 7.17 -10.72 -3.06
N ASP A 107 8.39 -10.20 -3.20
CA ASP A 107 8.75 -8.87 -2.70
C ASP A 107 8.71 -7.76 -3.77
N SER A 108 8.15 -8.02 -4.97
CA SER A 108 8.19 -7.05 -6.07
C SER A 108 7.25 -5.85 -5.90
N GLY A 109 6.18 -6.03 -5.12
CA GLY A 109 5.10 -5.05 -4.98
C GLY A 109 4.35 -4.76 -6.28
N GLN A 110 4.40 -5.67 -7.26
CA GLN A 110 3.70 -5.53 -8.53
C GLN A 110 2.24 -5.98 -8.40
N GLU A 111 1.39 -5.52 -9.34
CA GLU A 111 0.00 -5.99 -9.41
C GLU A 111 -0.07 -7.53 -9.47
N GLY A 112 -0.95 -8.11 -8.66
CA GLY A 112 -1.12 -9.56 -8.58
C GLY A 112 -0.13 -10.24 -7.62
N THR A 113 0.60 -9.47 -6.80
CA THR A 113 1.48 -10.03 -5.78
C THR A 113 1.05 -9.70 -4.36
N TYR A 114 1.61 -10.38 -3.37
CA TYR A 114 1.45 -10.02 -1.97
C TYR A 114 2.74 -10.26 -1.16
N GLN A 115 2.89 -9.46 -0.11
CA GLN A 115 3.96 -9.53 0.87
C GLN A 115 3.40 -9.87 2.26
N LEU A 116 4.24 -10.47 3.11
CA LEU A 116 3.91 -10.79 4.50
C LEU A 116 4.88 -10.08 5.44
N PHE A 117 4.36 -9.45 6.48
CA PHE A 117 5.13 -8.76 7.51
C PHE A 117 4.73 -9.28 8.89
N GLN A 118 5.71 -9.57 9.75
CA GLN A 118 5.43 -9.85 11.16
C GLN A 118 5.39 -8.52 11.93
N GLU A 119 4.27 -8.25 12.60
CA GLU A 119 4.03 -7.02 13.36
C GLU A 119 3.47 -7.37 14.74
N GLY A 120 4.37 -7.53 15.71
CA GLY A 120 4.01 -8.03 17.05
C GLY A 120 3.40 -9.42 16.95
N ASP A 121 2.18 -9.60 17.47
CA ASP A 121 1.41 -10.84 17.39
C ASP A 121 0.51 -10.90 16.14
N ASN A 122 0.91 -10.28 15.03
CA ASN A 122 0.16 -10.32 13.78
C ASN A 122 1.07 -10.66 12.59
N ILE A 123 0.48 -11.34 11.61
CA ILE A 123 1.00 -11.38 10.24
C ILE A 123 0.15 -10.43 9.40
N THR A 124 0.76 -9.39 8.85
CA THR A 124 0.11 -8.42 7.97
C THR A 124 0.37 -8.80 6.50
N LEU A 125 -0.71 -9.01 5.75
CA LEU A 125 -0.70 -9.17 4.30
C LEU A 125 -0.78 -7.78 3.66
N LYS A 126 0.17 -7.47 2.79
CA LYS A 126 0.07 -6.34 1.85
C LYS A 126 -0.20 -6.90 0.47
N ILE A 127 -1.38 -6.59 -0.08
CA ILE A 127 -1.93 -7.24 -1.27
C ILE A 127 -1.98 -6.22 -2.39
N PHE A 128 -1.20 -6.41 -3.44
CA PHE A 128 -1.00 -5.41 -4.49
C PHE A 128 -1.99 -5.60 -5.65
N LYS A 129 -2.96 -4.68 -5.74
CA LYS A 129 -3.95 -4.68 -6.82
C LYS A 129 -4.41 -3.26 -7.10
N ASN A 130 -4.31 -2.82 -8.35
CA ASN A 130 -4.83 -1.52 -8.76
C ASN A 130 -6.36 -1.46 -8.56
N THR A 131 -6.84 -0.45 -7.85
CA THR A 131 -8.26 -0.16 -7.57
C THR A 131 -8.61 1.22 -8.12
N THR A 132 -9.75 1.36 -8.79
CA THR A 132 -10.32 2.67 -9.16
C THR A 132 -11.83 2.55 -9.11
N ASP A 133 -12.51 3.36 -8.29
CA ASP A 133 -13.97 3.52 -8.23
C ASP A 133 -14.77 2.24 -8.44
N SER A 134 -14.43 1.18 -7.70
CA SER A 134 -14.98 -0.16 -7.94
C SER A 134 -15.11 -1.00 -6.69
N GLY A 135 -16.13 -1.86 -6.70
CA GLY A 135 -16.32 -2.94 -5.75
C GLY A 135 -15.44 -4.13 -6.07
N ARG A 136 -14.86 -4.78 -5.05
CA ARG A 136 -14.02 -5.96 -5.22
C ARG A 136 -14.03 -6.86 -4.00
N ILE A 137 -14.07 -8.17 -4.24
CA ILE A 137 -14.00 -9.18 -3.19
C ILE A 137 -12.59 -9.78 -3.16
N PHE A 138 -11.90 -9.60 -2.04
CA PHE A 138 -10.66 -10.31 -1.73
C PHE A 138 -10.99 -11.57 -0.94
N ARG A 139 -10.56 -12.71 -1.46
CA ARG A 139 -10.71 -14.03 -0.84
C ARG A 139 -9.37 -14.47 -0.27
N ILE A 140 -9.33 -14.69 1.05
CA ILE A 140 -8.13 -15.11 1.77
C ILE A 140 -8.40 -16.45 2.44
N GLU A 141 -7.63 -17.46 2.07
CA GLU A 141 -7.68 -18.79 2.63
C GLU A 141 -6.38 -19.08 3.36
N TYR A 142 -6.45 -19.45 4.63
CA TYR A 142 -5.29 -19.68 5.47
C TYR A 142 -5.54 -20.73 6.54
N LEU A 143 -4.46 -21.34 7.02
CA LEU A 143 -4.46 -22.29 8.12
C LEU A 143 -3.84 -21.64 9.36
N VAL A 144 -4.58 -21.59 10.46
CA VAL A 144 -4.07 -21.20 11.77
C VAL A 144 -3.65 -22.47 12.51
N LYS A 145 -2.34 -22.65 12.76
CA LYS A 145 -1.80 -23.86 13.38
C LYS A 145 -1.95 -23.80 14.90
N GLY A 146 -2.35 -24.90 15.53
CA GLY A 146 -2.44 -25.01 16.99
C GLY A 146 -3.35 -23.99 17.69
N ALA A 147 -4.33 -23.43 16.97
CA ALA A 147 -5.22 -22.38 17.49
C ALA A 147 -6.25 -22.91 18.50
N ALA A 148 -6.68 -24.17 18.36
CA ALA A 148 -7.61 -24.81 19.26
C ALA A 148 -6.89 -25.88 20.10
N LYS A 149 -6.94 -25.74 21.42
CA LYS A 149 -6.40 -26.73 22.36
C LYS A 149 -7.56 -27.41 23.07
N LYS A 150 -7.53 -28.74 23.12
CA LYS A 150 -8.45 -29.50 23.98
C LYS A 150 -8.06 -29.24 25.43
N ILE A 151 -8.98 -28.64 26.19
CA ILE A 151 -8.85 -28.38 27.63
C ILE A 151 -9.26 -29.63 28.41
#